data_AF-A0A1B9AH95-F1
#
_entry.id   AF-A0A1B9AH95-F1
#
_cell.length_a   1.000
_cell.length_b   1.000
_cell.length_c   1.000
_cell.angle_alpha   90.00
_cell.angle_beta   90.00
_cell.angle_gamma   90.00
#
_symmetry.space_group_name_H-M   'P 1'
#
loop_
_entity.id
_entity.type
_entity.pdbx_description
1 polymer ?
#
loop_
_entity_poly.entity_id
_entity_poly.type
_entity_poly.pdbx_seq_one_letter_code
_entity_poly.pdbx_strand_id
1 'polypeptide(L)'
;MNRKKRPALLIVFALLFSIIVPAQTFAEKGNTQDPQLNQVLERLVTIEIKGESDIKNPYEEALNMSDRIWSIPRNILNVAHKQGVRLKFIDFPITDLPEYAYLKGVVPRGWENTGYTWDDVPGIGGKTVVARIGYSYQRMHSSVNLELHELAHAIDYYVFNNISYSDEFNRLHALEHDSFSTFYYYDYKEEYFAEAFAFYYASEESRATLKDRAPLTYKFIHELQRNIPAENHQTVKN
;
A
#
# COMPACT_ATOMS: atom_id res chain seq x y z
N MET A 1 45.97 10.86 -73.63
CA MET A 1 45.11 9.71 -73.26
C MET A 1 44.91 9.74 -71.74
N ASN A 2 43.89 10.46 -71.27
CA ASN A 2 43.69 10.85 -69.87
C ASN A 2 42.97 9.74 -69.08
N ARG A 3 43.67 9.08 -68.14
CA ARG A 3 43.04 8.15 -67.19
C ARG A 3 42.48 8.93 -65.99
N LYS A 4 41.16 9.11 -65.96
CA LYS A 4 40.40 9.60 -64.80
C LYS A 4 40.58 8.62 -63.63
N LYS A 5 41.20 9.06 -62.53
CA LYS A 5 41.12 8.39 -61.23
C LYS A 5 39.75 8.70 -60.61
N ARG A 6 38.96 7.67 -60.30
CA ARG A 6 37.71 7.79 -59.52
C ARG A 6 38.07 7.81 -58.02
N PRO A 7 37.42 8.62 -57.18
CA PRO A 7 37.59 8.50 -55.74
C PRO A 7 36.83 7.26 -55.23
N ALA A 8 37.47 6.49 -54.35
CA ALA A 8 36.82 5.42 -53.61
C ALA A 8 35.95 6.04 -52.51
N LEU A 9 34.65 5.77 -52.55
CA LEU A 9 33.69 6.15 -51.52
C LEU A 9 33.78 5.11 -50.38
N LEU A 10 34.40 5.48 -49.26
CA LEU A 10 34.35 4.71 -48.02
C LEU A 10 32.98 4.93 -47.38
N ILE A 11 32.09 3.96 -47.51
CA ILE A 11 30.83 3.91 -46.77
C ILE A 11 31.14 3.26 -45.42
N VAL A 12 31.23 4.07 -44.37
CA VAL A 12 31.28 3.58 -42.98
C VAL A 12 29.86 3.22 -42.58
N PHE A 13 29.57 1.93 -42.43
CA PHE A 13 28.34 1.45 -41.78
C PHE A 13 28.47 1.67 -40.27
N ALA A 14 27.90 2.76 -39.75
CA ALA A 14 27.66 2.90 -38.33
C ALA A 14 26.47 2.02 -37.95
N LEU A 15 26.73 0.84 -37.40
CA LEU A 15 25.72 0.02 -36.73
C LEU A 15 25.30 0.73 -35.44
N LEU A 16 24.24 1.54 -35.54
CA LEU A 16 23.51 2.04 -34.37
C LEU A 16 22.76 0.87 -33.74
N PHE A 17 23.36 0.25 -32.73
CA PHE A 17 22.62 -0.58 -31.79
C PHE A 17 21.69 0.33 -30.99
N SER A 18 20.41 0.38 -31.39
CA SER A 18 19.35 0.92 -30.56
C SER A 18 19.15 -0.05 -29.38
N ILE A 19 19.82 0.21 -28.26
CA ILE A 19 19.47 -0.44 -27.00
C ILE A 19 18.10 0.11 -26.62
N ILE A 20 17.05 -0.68 -26.87
CA ILE A 20 15.72 -0.41 -26.33
C ILE A 20 15.83 -0.68 -24.83
N VAL A 21 16.07 0.39 -24.07
CA VAL A 21 15.87 0.35 -22.61
C VAL A 21 14.36 0.28 -22.40
N PRO A 22 13.82 -0.78 -21.78
CA PRO A 22 12.40 -0.78 -21.43
C PRO A 22 12.18 0.40 -20.49
N ALA A 23 11.23 1.27 -20.85
CA ALA A 23 10.83 2.39 -20.01
C ALA A 23 10.46 1.83 -18.63
N GLN A 24 11.32 2.10 -17.65
CA GLN A 24 10.97 1.90 -16.26
C GLN A 24 9.78 2.83 -16.01
N THR A 25 8.60 2.25 -15.78
CA THR A 25 7.47 2.97 -15.21
C THR A 25 7.88 3.32 -13.78
N PHE A 26 8.47 4.50 -13.61
CA PHE A 26 8.66 5.09 -12.31
C PHE A 26 7.28 5.30 -11.70
N ALA A 27 7.05 4.76 -10.50
CA ALA A 27 5.93 5.17 -9.68
C ALA A 27 6.08 6.69 -9.46
N GLU A 28 5.19 7.47 -10.07
CA GLU A 28 5.15 8.91 -9.87
C GLU A 28 4.84 9.18 -8.40
N LYS A 29 5.83 9.72 -7.67
CA LYS A 29 5.66 10.22 -6.32
C LYS A 29 4.80 11.49 -6.44
N GLY A 30 3.49 11.34 -6.33
CA GLY A 30 2.56 12.46 -6.51
C GLY A 30 2.66 13.49 -5.40
N ASN A 31 2.30 14.72 -5.75
CA ASN A 31 2.18 15.88 -4.89
C ASN A 31 0.69 16.27 -4.88
N THR A 32 0.06 16.49 -3.70
CA THR A 32 -1.37 16.92 -3.50
C THR A 32 -1.87 18.02 -4.43
N GLN A 33 -0.99 18.73 -5.12
CA GLN A 33 -1.31 19.75 -6.10
C GLN A 33 -1.53 19.23 -7.54
N ASP A 34 -1.37 17.93 -7.81
CA ASP A 34 -1.68 17.33 -9.12
C ASP A 34 -3.21 17.13 -9.29
N PRO A 35 -3.85 17.73 -10.32
CA PRO A 35 -5.28 17.58 -10.57
C PRO A 35 -5.74 16.12 -10.77
N GLN A 36 -4.89 15.21 -11.24
CA GLN A 36 -5.24 13.79 -11.41
C GLN A 36 -5.11 12.98 -10.11
N LEU A 37 -4.21 13.38 -9.22
CA LEU A 37 -4.07 12.83 -7.87
C LEU A 37 -5.35 13.04 -7.07
N ASN A 38 -5.90 14.25 -7.15
CA ASN A 38 -7.15 14.62 -6.48
C ASN A 38 -8.30 13.70 -6.89
N GLN A 39 -8.47 13.36 -8.17
CA GLN A 39 -9.61 12.53 -8.59
C GLN A 39 -9.59 11.08 -8.08
N VAL A 40 -8.44 10.44 -7.88
CA VAL A 40 -8.39 9.05 -7.38
C VAL A 40 -8.55 9.03 -5.87
N LEU A 41 -7.83 9.88 -5.16
CA LEU A 41 -7.91 9.95 -3.71
C LEU A 41 -9.28 10.48 -3.24
N GLU A 42 -9.88 11.47 -3.92
CA GLU A 42 -11.25 11.94 -3.64
C GLU A 42 -12.30 10.83 -3.74
N ARG A 43 -12.05 9.80 -4.57
CA ARG A 43 -12.95 8.65 -4.72
C ARG A 43 -12.72 7.57 -3.67
N LEU A 44 -11.49 7.45 -3.18
CA LEU A 44 -11.09 6.40 -2.26
C LEU A 44 -11.18 6.84 -0.78
N VAL A 45 -10.82 8.08 -0.49
CA VAL A 45 -10.64 8.63 0.86
C VAL A 45 -11.80 9.56 1.22
N THR A 46 -12.36 9.37 2.40
CA THR A 46 -13.28 10.30 3.06
C THR A 46 -12.63 10.77 4.36
N ILE A 47 -12.70 12.08 4.65
CA ILE A 47 -12.15 12.67 5.87
C ILE A 47 -13.33 13.17 6.73
N GLU A 48 -13.39 12.76 7.98
CA GLU A 48 -14.39 13.18 8.96
C GLU A 48 -13.71 13.67 10.24
N ILE A 49 -13.88 14.95 10.56
CA ILE A 49 -13.19 15.60 11.70
C ILE A 49 -14.26 16.19 12.63
N LYS A 50 -14.19 15.83 13.91
CA LYS A 50 -15.02 16.36 15.00
C LYS A 50 -14.24 17.31 15.93
N GLY A 51 -12.92 17.37 15.81
CA GLY A 51 -12.07 18.21 16.66
C GLY A 51 -11.81 17.60 18.04
N GLU A 52 -11.87 16.27 18.14
CA GLU A 52 -11.70 15.53 19.40
C GLU A 52 -10.27 15.03 19.62
N SER A 53 -9.40 15.17 18.61
CA SER A 53 -7.98 14.82 18.71
C SER A 53 -7.13 15.93 19.33
N ASP A 54 -5.97 15.54 19.88
CA ASP A 54 -4.89 16.43 20.32
C ASP A 54 -4.05 17.00 19.15
N ILE A 55 -4.39 16.63 17.91
CA ILE A 55 -3.67 17.04 16.71
C ILE A 55 -3.99 18.50 16.38
N LYS A 56 -2.95 19.34 16.31
CA LYS A 56 -3.08 20.80 16.09
C LYS A 56 -3.76 21.15 14.76
N ASN A 57 -3.50 20.37 13.70
CA ASN A 57 -4.10 20.57 12.38
C ASN A 57 -4.51 19.20 11.78
N PRO A 58 -5.66 18.63 12.19
CA PRO A 58 -6.07 17.29 11.78
C PRO A 58 -6.34 17.19 10.27
N TYR A 59 -6.76 18.28 9.63
CA TYR A 59 -6.98 18.29 8.19
C TYR A 59 -5.67 18.17 7.41
N GLU A 60 -4.64 18.93 7.80
CA GLU A 60 -3.30 18.83 7.19
C GLU A 60 -2.71 17.42 7.38
N GLU A 61 -2.88 16.82 8.56
CA GLU A 61 -2.42 15.45 8.78
C GLU A 61 -3.19 14.43 7.95
N ALA A 62 -4.50 14.60 7.75
CA ALA A 62 -5.28 13.74 6.87
C ALA A 62 -4.81 13.84 5.39
N LEU A 63 -4.35 15.01 4.96
CA LEU A 63 -3.70 15.16 3.65
C LEU A 63 -2.36 14.43 3.58
N ASN A 64 -1.54 14.52 4.63
CA ASN A 64 -0.28 13.77 4.71
C ASN A 64 -0.50 12.25 4.69
N MET A 65 -1.55 11.77 5.37
CA MET A 65 -1.97 10.35 5.29
C MET A 65 -2.35 9.98 3.85
N SER A 66 -3.11 10.84 3.17
CA SER A 66 -3.52 10.65 1.78
C SER A 66 -2.32 10.58 0.83
N ASP A 67 -1.29 11.41 1.06
CA ASP A 67 -0.02 11.37 0.31
C ASP A 67 0.73 10.05 0.51
N ARG A 68 0.71 9.49 1.73
CA ARG A 68 1.31 8.18 2.00
C ARG A 68 0.57 7.08 1.24
N ILE A 69 -0.76 7.10 1.21
CA ILE A 69 -1.55 6.18 0.37
C ILE A 69 -1.18 6.31 -1.11
N TRP A 70 -0.92 7.54 -1.59
CA TRP A 70 -0.56 7.77 -2.99
C TRP A 70 0.78 7.17 -3.42
N SER A 71 1.63 6.78 -2.48
CA SER A 71 2.84 6.02 -2.81
C SER A 71 2.54 4.65 -3.45
N ILE A 72 1.31 4.13 -3.28
CA ILE A 72 0.83 2.90 -3.91
C ILE A 72 0.50 3.16 -5.39
N PRO A 73 0.90 2.27 -6.32
CA PRO A 73 0.59 2.39 -7.73
C PRO A 73 -0.89 2.64 -8.01
N ARG A 74 -1.17 3.68 -8.81
CA ARG A 74 -2.53 4.14 -9.15
C ARG A 74 -3.43 3.04 -9.69
N ASN A 75 -2.88 2.07 -10.42
CA ASN A 75 -3.62 0.93 -10.95
C ASN A 75 -4.16 0.03 -9.82
N ILE A 76 -3.40 -0.21 -8.75
CA ILE A 76 -3.86 -0.93 -7.55
C ILE A 76 -4.99 -0.15 -6.87
N LEU A 77 -4.78 1.15 -6.62
CA LEU A 77 -5.77 2.01 -5.97
C LEU A 77 -7.09 2.10 -6.76
N ASN A 78 -7.00 2.17 -8.09
CA ASN A 78 -8.18 2.17 -8.97
C ASN A 78 -8.95 0.84 -8.89
N VAL A 79 -8.27 -0.30 -8.86
CA VAL A 79 -8.95 -1.60 -8.71
C VAL A 79 -9.56 -1.74 -7.32
N ALA A 80 -8.85 -1.33 -6.26
CA ALA A 80 -9.39 -1.29 -4.91
C ALA A 80 -10.71 -0.49 -4.86
N HIS A 81 -10.70 0.74 -5.39
CA HIS A 81 -11.89 1.58 -5.46
C HIS A 81 -13.04 0.92 -6.26
N LYS A 82 -12.73 0.32 -7.42
CA LYS A 82 -13.72 -0.40 -8.26
C LYS A 82 -14.33 -1.61 -7.54
N GLN A 83 -13.53 -2.31 -6.74
CA GLN A 83 -13.99 -3.43 -5.89
C GLN A 83 -14.79 -2.94 -4.67
N GLY A 84 -14.93 -1.63 -4.51
CA GLY A 84 -15.70 -0.99 -3.46
C GLY A 84 -14.92 -0.74 -2.18
N VAL A 85 -13.59 -0.86 -2.20
CA VAL A 85 -12.73 -0.46 -1.07
C VAL A 85 -12.85 1.04 -0.87
N ARG A 86 -12.93 1.47 0.39
CA ARG A 86 -12.94 2.88 0.81
C ARG A 86 -12.02 3.06 2.01
N LEU A 87 -11.44 4.24 2.15
CA LEU A 87 -10.69 4.68 3.31
C LEU A 87 -11.45 5.81 3.99
N LYS A 88 -11.59 5.74 5.30
CA LYS A 88 -12.15 6.81 6.13
C LYS A 88 -11.10 7.25 7.15
N PHE A 89 -10.70 8.51 7.08
CA PHE A 89 -9.83 9.13 8.08
C PHE A 89 -10.67 9.89 9.09
N ILE A 90 -10.50 9.56 10.36
CA ILE A 90 -11.28 10.14 11.47
C ILE A 90 -10.37 10.68 12.56
N ASP A 91 -10.76 11.72 13.30
CA ASP A 91 -9.98 12.24 14.44
C ASP A 91 -10.56 11.88 15.81
N PHE A 92 -11.57 11.01 15.84
CA PHE A 92 -12.29 10.55 17.03
C PHE A 92 -12.22 9.01 17.15
N PRO A 93 -12.70 8.38 18.25
CA PRO A 93 -12.71 6.93 18.41
C PRO A 93 -13.47 6.20 17.29
N ILE A 94 -12.95 5.06 16.82
CA ILE A 94 -13.62 4.26 15.77
C ILE A 94 -15.05 3.86 16.19
N THR A 95 -15.23 3.58 17.47
CA THR A 95 -16.51 3.20 18.10
C THR A 95 -17.57 4.31 18.09
N ASP A 96 -17.22 5.55 17.74
CA ASP A 96 -18.21 6.63 17.57
C ASP A 96 -18.76 6.70 16.14
N LEU A 97 -18.27 5.86 15.23
CA LEU A 97 -18.93 5.59 13.95
C LEU A 97 -20.12 4.65 14.19
N PRO A 98 -21.31 4.93 13.60
CA PRO A 98 -22.50 4.09 13.79
C PRO A 98 -22.26 2.61 13.47
N GLU A 99 -21.47 2.32 12.43
CA GLU A 99 -21.13 0.97 12.00
C GLU A 99 -20.26 0.19 12.99
N TYR A 100 -19.57 0.86 13.91
CA TYR A 100 -18.67 0.24 14.90
C TYR A 100 -19.08 0.51 16.36
N ALA A 101 -20.22 1.16 16.59
CA ALA A 101 -20.71 1.49 17.92
C ALA A 101 -20.91 0.27 18.84
N TYR A 102 -21.14 -0.90 18.24
CA TYR A 102 -21.26 -2.17 18.98
C TYR A 102 -19.95 -2.61 19.67
N LEU A 103 -18.80 -2.04 19.30
CA LEU A 103 -17.49 -2.32 19.89
C LEU A 103 -17.15 -1.42 21.09
N LYS A 104 -17.98 -0.42 21.40
CA LYS A 104 -17.73 0.54 22.49
C LYS A 104 -17.52 -0.17 23.82
N GLY A 105 -16.39 0.11 24.49
CA GLY A 105 -15.97 -0.53 25.74
C GLY A 105 -15.57 -2.01 25.64
N VAL A 106 -15.56 -2.60 24.44
CA VAL A 106 -15.18 -4.00 24.23
C VAL A 106 -13.65 -4.09 24.12
N VAL A 107 -13.06 -5.09 24.78
CA VAL A 107 -11.62 -5.36 24.71
C VAL A 107 -11.30 -6.11 23.42
N PRO A 108 -10.40 -5.61 22.56
CA PRO A 108 -9.95 -6.35 21.38
C PRO A 108 -9.15 -7.59 21.78
N ARG A 109 -9.19 -8.62 20.94
CA ARG A 109 -8.41 -9.84 21.14
C ARG A 109 -6.92 -9.48 21.19
N GLY A 110 -6.20 -10.01 22.19
CA GLY A 110 -4.77 -9.75 22.38
C GLY A 110 -4.45 -8.48 23.17
N TRP A 111 -5.46 -7.71 23.57
CA TRP A 111 -5.33 -6.51 24.40
C TRP A 111 -5.84 -6.75 25.83
N GLU A 112 -6.08 -8.01 26.21
CA GLU A 112 -6.47 -8.36 27.56
C GLU A 112 -5.44 -7.85 28.57
N ASN A 113 -5.92 -7.26 29.68
CA ASN A 113 -5.09 -6.68 30.75
C ASN A 113 -4.30 -5.41 30.41
N THR A 114 -4.47 -4.84 29.21
CA THR A 114 -3.86 -3.53 28.87
C THR A 114 -4.60 -2.34 29.46
N GLY A 115 -5.88 -2.53 29.81
CA GLY A 115 -6.79 -1.46 30.24
C GLY A 115 -7.42 -0.67 29.09
N TYR A 116 -7.04 -0.99 27.84
CA TYR A 116 -7.56 -0.38 26.63
C TYR A 116 -8.69 -1.21 26.00
N THR A 117 -9.47 -0.56 25.15
CA THR A 117 -10.64 -1.11 24.45
C THR A 117 -10.62 -0.73 22.98
N TRP A 118 -11.63 -1.15 22.21
CA TRP A 118 -11.82 -0.69 20.83
C TRP A 118 -11.99 0.84 20.70
N ASP A 119 -12.31 1.55 21.79
CA ASP A 119 -12.31 3.01 21.82
C ASP A 119 -10.90 3.60 21.60
N ASP A 120 -9.85 2.82 21.91
CA ASP A 120 -8.45 3.22 21.83
C ASP A 120 -7.77 2.74 20.54
N VAL A 121 -8.38 1.78 19.83
CA VAL A 121 -7.81 1.20 18.62
C VAL A 121 -7.78 2.24 17.50
N PRO A 122 -6.62 2.43 16.83
CA PRO A 122 -6.47 3.49 15.84
C PRO A 122 -6.85 3.09 14.41
N GLY A 123 -6.92 1.80 14.10
CA GLY A 123 -7.28 1.32 12.76
C GLY A 123 -8.18 0.10 12.79
N ILE A 124 -9.00 -0.05 11.75
CA ILE A 124 -9.72 -1.29 11.48
C ILE A 124 -9.80 -1.54 9.97
N GLY A 125 -9.40 -2.74 9.57
CA GLY A 125 -9.46 -3.22 8.20
C GLY A 125 -10.83 -3.75 7.79
N GLY A 126 -11.02 -3.92 6.48
CA GLY A 126 -12.27 -4.40 5.89
C GLY A 126 -12.50 -3.81 4.50
N LYS A 127 -13.74 -3.85 4.02
CA LYS A 127 -14.09 -3.16 2.76
C LYS A 127 -14.03 -1.64 2.93
N THR A 128 -14.40 -1.15 4.10
CA THR A 128 -14.12 0.22 4.53
C THR A 128 -13.01 0.16 5.56
N VAL A 129 -11.84 0.63 5.17
CA VAL A 129 -10.69 0.82 6.04
C VAL A 129 -10.90 2.11 6.82
N VAL A 130 -10.74 2.08 8.14
CA VAL A 130 -10.76 3.29 8.97
C VAL A 130 -9.41 3.44 9.64
N ALA A 131 -8.85 4.65 9.61
CA ALA A 131 -7.61 4.99 10.29
C ALA A 131 -7.76 6.33 11.02
N ARG A 132 -7.28 6.39 12.27
CA ARG A 132 -7.30 7.60 13.08
C ARG A 132 -6.19 8.57 12.66
N ILE A 133 -6.57 9.82 12.43
CA ILE A 133 -5.69 10.92 12.07
C ILE A 133 -4.67 11.14 13.19
N GLY A 134 -3.38 11.20 12.82
CA GLY A 134 -2.27 11.39 13.77
C GLY A 134 -1.78 10.11 14.47
N TYR A 135 -2.30 8.95 14.09
CA TYR A 135 -1.87 7.62 14.56
C TYR A 135 -1.16 6.83 13.46
N SER A 136 -0.64 7.49 12.42
CA SER A 136 0.00 6.81 11.30
C SER A 136 1.26 6.04 11.69
N TYR A 137 2.06 6.56 12.61
CA TYR A 137 3.27 5.89 13.08
C TYR A 137 3.03 5.36 14.48
N GLN A 138 3.73 4.28 14.83
CA GLN A 138 3.64 3.50 16.08
C GLN A 138 3.11 4.28 17.30
N ARG A 139 1.78 4.40 17.36
CA ARG A 139 1.00 4.95 18.47
C ARG A 139 -0.20 4.03 18.62
N MET A 140 -0.19 3.18 19.63
CA MET A 140 -1.28 2.21 19.87
C MET A 140 -1.42 1.12 18.78
N HIS A 141 -0.37 0.89 17.97
CA HIS A 141 -0.23 -0.23 17.03
C HIS A 141 1.26 -0.49 16.75
N SER A 142 1.60 -1.65 16.18
CA SER A 142 3.01 -2.05 15.90
C SER A 142 3.48 -1.74 14.47
N SER A 143 2.56 -1.45 13.55
CA SER A 143 2.85 -1.24 12.13
C SER A 143 3.76 -0.04 11.85
N VAL A 144 4.58 -0.14 10.80
CA VAL A 144 5.44 0.95 10.32
C VAL A 144 4.62 2.17 9.86
N ASN A 145 3.46 1.92 9.28
CA ASN A 145 2.48 2.93 8.93
C ASN A 145 1.06 2.34 8.96
N LEU A 146 0.18 2.91 9.77
CA LEU A 146 -1.16 2.41 10.04
C LEU A 146 -2.01 2.34 8.78
N GLU A 147 -2.24 3.46 8.09
CA GLU A 147 -3.16 3.51 6.95
C GLU A 147 -2.67 2.66 5.77
N LEU A 148 -1.36 2.52 5.58
CA LEU A 148 -0.80 1.61 4.58
C LEU A 148 -1.02 0.15 4.97
N HIS A 149 -0.82 -0.21 6.23
CA HIS A 149 -1.04 -1.56 6.75
C HIS A 149 -2.51 -1.98 6.60
N GLU A 150 -3.43 -1.14 7.08
CA GLU A 150 -4.87 -1.44 7.01
C GLU A 150 -5.39 -1.51 5.56
N LEU A 151 -4.88 -0.63 4.68
CA LEU A 151 -5.21 -0.70 3.25
C LEU A 151 -4.60 -1.94 2.60
N ALA A 152 -3.43 -2.40 3.03
CA ALA A 152 -2.81 -3.60 2.48
C ALA A 152 -3.67 -4.85 2.74
N HIS A 153 -4.31 -4.98 3.90
CA HIS A 153 -5.32 -6.03 4.15
C HIS A 153 -6.47 -6.00 3.14
N ALA A 154 -7.00 -4.81 2.86
CA ALA A 154 -8.07 -4.66 1.86
C ALA A 154 -7.58 -4.96 0.43
N ILE A 155 -6.34 -4.59 0.11
CA ILE A 155 -5.72 -4.88 -1.19
C ILE A 155 -5.49 -6.37 -1.36
N ASP A 156 -4.96 -7.06 -0.34
CA ASP A 156 -4.79 -8.52 -0.32
C ASP A 156 -6.10 -9.22 -0.69
N TYR A 157 -7.17 -8.91 0.05
CA TYR A 157 -8.46 -9.56 -0.11
C TYR A 157 -9.18 -9.17 -1.40
N TYR A 158 -9.40 -7.88 -1.63
CA TYR A 158 -10.30 -7.40 -2.69
C TYR A 158 -9.60 -7.21 -4.04
N VAL A 159 -8.30 -6.91 -4.07
CA VAL A 159 -7.57 -6.68 -5.33
C VAL A 159 -6.86 -7.94 -5.80
N PHE A 160 -6.23 -8.66 -4.87
CA PHE A 160 -5.40 -9.82 -5.21
C PHE A 160 -6.00 -11.17 -4.78
N ASN A 161 -7.26 -11.19 -4.31
CA ASN A 161 -8.00 -12.40 -4.00
C ASN A 161 -7.30 -13.29 -2.95
N ASN A 162 -6.94 -12.69 -1.81
CA ASN A 162 -6.22 -13.33 -0.69
C ASN A 162 -4.89 -13.92 -1.13
N ILE A 163 -4.07 -13.10 -1.76
CA ILE A 163 -2.77 -13.53 -2.29
C ILE A 163 -1.80 -13.92 -1.18
N SER A 164 -1.97 -13.38 0.04
CA SER A 164 -1.24 -13.82 1.24
C SER A 164 -1.41 -15.31 1.55
N TYR A 165 -2.46 -15.94 1.03
CA TYR A 165 -2.73 -17.38 1.19
C TYR A 165 -2.35 -18.22 -0.04
N SER A 166 -1.81 -17.60 -1.09
CA SER A 166 -1.34 -18.32 -2.27
C SER A 166 -0.16 -19.26 -1.96
N ASP A 167 -0.02 -20.33 -2.75
CA ASP A 167 1.11 -21.27 -2.59
C ASP A 167 2.48 -20.61 -2.72
N GLU A 168 2.59 -19.58 -3.56
CA GLU A 168 3.81 -18.79 -3.70
C GLU A 168 4.09 -18.03 -2.42
N PHE A 169 3.13 -17.23 -1.92
CA PHE A 169 3.34 -16.42 -0.73
C PHE A 169 3.55 -17.28 0.53
N ASN A 170 2.88 -18.43 0.63
CA ASN A 170 3.09 -19.40 1.70
C ASN A 170 4.56 -19.86 1.80
N ARG A 171 5.23 -20.05 0.66
CA ARG A 171 6.66 -20.43 0.62
C ARG A 171 7.56 -19.26 0.99
N LEU A 172 7.23 -18.06 0.53
CA LEU A 172 7.98 -16.84 0.86
C LEU A 172 7.93 -16.55 2.36
N HIS A 173 6.72 -16.56 2.93
CA HIS A 173 6.49 -16.40 4.36
C HIS A 173 7.34 -17.38 5.16
N ALA A 174 7.25 -18.68 4.88
CA ALA A 174 8.01 -19.72 5.59
C ALA A 174 9.55 -19.56 5.51
N LEU A 175 10.06 -18.85 4.51
CA LEU A 175 11.50 -18.60 4.34
C LEU A 175 11.96 -17.32 5.05
N GLU A 176 11.10 -16.29 5.12
CA GLU A 176 11.54 -14.92 5.43
C GLU A 176 10.84 -14.28 6.64
N HIS A 177 9.75 -14.85 7.18
CA HIS A 177 9.00 -14.18 8.24
C HIS A 177 9.85 -13.90 9.49
N ASP A 178 10.61 -14.89 9.97
CA ASP A 178 11.51 -14.76 11.13
C ASP A 178 12.65 -13.75 10.89
N SER A 179 13.12 -13.63 9.64
CA SER A 179 14.19 -12.69 9.28
C SER A 179 13.69 -11.25 9.18
N PHE A 180 12.43 -11.07 8.78
CA PHE A 180 11.77 -9.77 8.73
C PHE A 180 11.51 -9.21 10.13
N SER A 181 10.94 -10.06 11.00
CA SER A 181 10.56 -9.67 12.36
C SER A 181 10.29 -10.88 13.25
N THR A 182 10.60 -10.75 14.53
CA THR A 182 10.33 -11.77 15.56
C THR A 182 8.99 -11.57 16.27
N PHE A 183 8.16 -10.61 15.83
CA PHE A 183 6.83 -10.41 16.40
C PHE A 183 5.89 -11.54 15.96
N TYR A 184 5.36 -12.30 16.93
CA TYR A 184 4.45 -13.43 16.70
C TYR A 184 3.23 -13.10 15.84
N TYR A 185 2.85 -11.82 15.77
CA TYR A 185 1.75 -11.36 14.93
C TYR A 185 2.00 -11.62 13.45
N TYR A 186 3.27 -11.65 13.03
CA TYR A 186 3.65 -11.94 11.64
C TYR A 186 3.78 -13.44 11.34
N ASP A 187 3.44 -14.32 12.29
CA ASP A 187 3.17 -15.73 12.00
C ASP A 187 1.88 -15.88 11.16
N TYR A 188 0.96 -14.90 11.28
CA TYR A 188 -0.20 -14.77 10.41
C TYR A 188 0.21 -14.14 9.08
N LYS A 189 -0.15 -14.80 7.97
CA LYS A 189 0.39 -14.47 6.64
C LYS A 189 -0.19 -13.18 6.09
N GLU A 190 -1.46 -12.91 6.38
CA GLU A 190 -2.14 -11.66 6.06
C GLU A 190 -1.48 -10.48 6.76
N GLU A 191 -1.08 -10.64 8.02
CA GLU A 191 -0.40 -9.60 8.79
C GLU A 191 1.02 -9.36 8.31
N TYR A 192 1.74 -10.45 8.01
CA TYR A 192 3.05 -10.38 7.38
C TYR A 192 2.98 -9.68 6.01
N PHE A 193 1.99 -10.03 5.18
CA PHE A 193 1.76 -9.38 3.90
C PHE A 193 1.47 -7.89 4.08
N ALA A 194 0.52 -7.55 4.95
CA ALA A 194 0.11 -6.17 5.18
C ALA A 194 1.26 -5.30 5.66
N GLU A 195 2.06 -5.81 6.59
CA GLU A 195 3.22 -5.10 7.10
C GLU A 195 4.34 -4.99 6.07
N ALA A 196 4.67 -6.06 5.36
CA ALA A 196 5.67 -6.02 4.30
C ALA A 196 5.26 -5.05 3.18
N PHE A 197 3.98 -5.00 2.83
CA PHE A 197 3.42 -4.04 1.88
C PHE A 197 3.56 -2.60 2.40
N ALA A 198 3.23 -2.36 3.67
CA ALA A 198 3.42 -1.05 4.29
C ALA A 198 4.89 -0.62 4.30
N PHE A 199 5.82 -1.51 4.65
CA PHE A 199 7.27 -1.25 4.57
C PHE A 199 7.72 -0.91 3.14
N TYR A 200 7.16 -1.59 2.13
CA TYR A 200 7.52 -1.30 0.75
C TYR A 200 7.11 0.12 0.32
N TYR A 201 5.99 0.64 0.81
CA TYR A 201 5.42 1.90 0.35
C TYR A 201 5.66 3.10 1.28
N ALA A 202 5.91 2.90 2.58
CA ALA A 202 6.01 3.97 3.57
C ALA A 202 7.19 4.94 3.33
N SER A 203 8.39 4.43 3.05
CA SER A 203 9.58 5.27 2.81
C SER A 203 10.67 4.51 2.06
N GLU A 204 11.69 5.22 1.58
CA GLU A 204 12.88 4.58 0.99
C GLU A 204 13.66 3.74 2.01
N GLU A 205 13.71 4.20 3.26
CA GLU A 205 14.40 3.51 4.36
C GLU A 205 13.70 2.21 4.76
N SER A 206 12.38 2.25 4.99
CA SER A 206 11.58 1.05 5.29
C SER A 206 11.63 0.06 4.13
N ARG A 207 11.53 0.53 2.89
CA ARG A 207 11.68 -0.29 1.70
C ARG A 207 13.06 -0.98 1.62
N ALA A 208 14.13 -0.26 1.98
CA ALA A 208 15.47 -0.83 2.03
C ALA A 208 15.59 -1.90 3.12
N THR A 209 14.96 -1.68 4.29
CA THR A 209 14.91 -2.68 5.37
C THR A 209 14.17 -3.93 4.95
N LEU A 210 13.03 -3.82 4.25
CA LEU A 210 12.33 -4.97 3.69
C LEU A 210 13.21 -5.74 2.70
N LYS A 211 13.91 -5.02 1.81
CA LYS A 211 14.79 -5.64 0.83
C LYS A 211 15.96 -6.39 1.46
N ASP A 212 16.50 -5.89 2.57
CA ASP A 212 17.60 -6.52 3.30
C ASP A 212 17.13 -7.77 4.07
N ARG A 213 16.00 -7.66 4.77
CA ARG A 213 15.51 -8.71 5.69
C ARG A 213 14.64 -9.77 5.05
N ALA A 214 13.92 -9.43 3.98
CA ALA A 214 12.99 -10.29 3.26
C ALA A 214 13.05 -10.01 1.74
N PRO A 215 14.20 -10.28 1.08
CA PRO A 215 14.42 -9.93 -0.32
C PRO A 215 13.45 -10.59 -1.30
N LEU A 216 12.97 -11.81 -1.04
CA LEU A 216 12.01 -12.49 -1.89
C LEU A 216 10.62 -11.85 -1.77
N THR A 217 10.20 -11.49 -0.56
CA THR A 217 8.96 -10.76 -0.29
C THR A 217 9.00 -9.36 -0.88
N TYR A 218 10.13 -8.65 -0.78
CA TYR A 218 10.37 -7.40 -1.49
C TYR A 218 10.13 -7.56 -2.99
N LYS A 219 10.73 -8.59 -3.59
CA LYS A 219 10.60 -8.87 -5.02
C LYS A 219 9.15 -9.19 -5.40
N PHE A 220 8.47 -9.99 -4.58
CA PHE A 220 7.07 -10.35 -4.78
C PHE A 220 6.17 -9.11 -4.82
N ILE A 221 6.27 -8.22 -3.83
CA ILE A 221 5.50 -6.96 -3.81
C ILE A 221 5.84 -6.08 -5.02
N HIS A 222 7.12 -6.02 -5.40
CA HIS A 222 7.56 -5.30 -6.59
C HIS A 222 6.94 -5.84 -7.89
N GLU A 223 6.59 -7.12 -7.96
CA GLU A 223 5.98 -7.73 -9.13
C GLU A 223 4.45 -7.54 -9.16
N LEU A 224 3.79 -7.41 -8.01
CA LEU A 224 2.33 -7.18 -7.92
C LEU A 224 1.86 -5.95 -8.68
N GLN A 225 2.63 -4.85 -8.65
CA GLN A 225 2.28 -3.62 -9.38
C GLN A 225 2.18 -3.82 -10.90
N ARG A 226 2.77 -4.90 -11.43
CA ARG A 226 2.75 -5.26 -12.86
C ARG A 226 1.71 -6.34 -13.17
N ASN A 227 1.32 -7.13 -12.17
CA ASN A 227 0.48 -8.31 -12.30
C ASN A 227 -0.84 -8.13 -11.54
N ILE A 228 -1.53 -7.02 -11.77
CA ILE A 228 -2.87 -6.84 -11.20
C ILE A 228 -3.84 -7.78 -11.91
N PRO A 229 -4.62 -8.60 -11.17
CA PRO A 229 -5.62 -9.46 -11.79
C PRO A 229 -6.54 -8.66 -12.71
N ALA A 230 -6.87 -9.23 -13.87
CA ALA A 230 -7.96 -8.69 -14.69
C ALA A 230 -9.23 -8.63 -13.84
N GLU A 231 -10.09 -7.63 -14.09
CA GLU A 231 -11.29 -7.39 -13.28
C GLU A 231 -12.05 -8.69 -13.03
N ASN A 232 -12.08 -9.13 -11.76
CA ASN A 232 -12.90 -10.25 -11.36
C ASN A 232 -14.35 -9.78 -11.43
N HIS A 233 -15.02 -10.10 -12.55
CA HIS A 233 -16.48 -10.12 -12.61
C HIS A 233 -16.97 -11.25 -11.71
N GLN A 234 -16.95 -11.05 -10.39
CA GLN A 234 -17.78 -11.87 -9.52
C GLN A 234 -19.23 -11.54 -9.86
N THR A 235 -19.83 -12.37 -10.70
CA THR A 235 -21.28 -12.43 -10.87
C THR A 235 -21.86 -12.70 -9.49
N VAL A 236 -22.44 -11.67 -8.89
CA VAL A 236 -23.37 -11.81 -7.77
C VAL A 236 -24.46 -12.76 -8.26
N LYS A 237 -24.43 -14.01 -7.78
CA LYS A 237 -25.57 -14.91 -7.93
C LYS A 237 -26.62 -14.38 -6.96
N ASN A 238 -27.68 -13.81 -7.55
CA ASN A 238 -28.93 -13.48 -6.86
C ASN A 238 -29.55 -14.71 -6.21
#